data_AF-A0A929UFF0-F1
#
_entry.id   AF-A0A929UFF0-F1
#
_cell.length_a   1.000
_cell.length_b   1.000
_cell.length_c   1.000
_cell.angle_alpha   90.00
_cell.angle_beta   90.00
_cell.angle_gamma   90.00
#
_symmetry.space_group_name_H-M   'P 1'
#
loop_
_entity.id
_entity.type
_entity.pdbx_description
1 polymer ?
#
loop_
_entity_poly.entity_id
_entity_poly.type
_entity_poly.pdbx_seq_one_letter_code
_entity_poly.pdbx_strand_id
1 'polypeptide(L)' 'PTEAAGGIADGSTSKVLERKGIAIREVLEENDSYHALQQCDGLVITGPTGTNVNDVAALLIKGN' A
#
# COMPACT_ATOMS: atom_id res chain seq x y z
N PRO A 1 12.20 8.07 -2.09
CA PRO A 1 12.79 6.84 -2.66
C PRO A 1 12.52 5.66 -1.71
N THR A 2 12.06 4.52 -2.22
CA THR A 2 11.64 3.37 -1.39
C THR A 2 12.06 2.06 -2.06
N GLU A 3 12.17 0.99 -1.27
CA GLU A 3 12.42 -0.37 -1.76
C GLU A 3 11.15 -1.09 -2.24
N ALA A 4 9.97 -0.47 -2.09
CA ALA A 4 8.69 -1.04 -2.49
C ALA A 4 8.39 -0.77 -3.96
N ALA A 5 7.87 -1.79 -4.65
CA ALA A 5 7.34 -1.70 -6.01
C ALA A 5 5.91 -1.11 -6.04
N GLY A 6 5.21 -1.11 -4.91
CA GLY A 6 3.85 -0.59 -4.80
C GLY A 6 3.19 -0.95 -3.48
N GLY A 7 1.86 -0.88 -3.45
CA GLY A 7 1.05 -1.22 -2.28
C GLY A 7 -0.10 -2.19 -2.60
N ILE A 8 -0.51 -2.96 -1.59
CA ILE A 8 -1.71 -3.80 -1.59
C ILE A 8 -2.59 -3.44 -0.39
N ALA A 9 -3.90 -3.43 -0.59
CA ALA A 9 -4.88 -3.14 0.44
C ALA A 9 -6.12 -4.01 0.25
N ASP A 10 -6.82 -4.28 1.35
CA ASP A 10 -8.09 -5.00 1.38
C ASP A 10 -9.09 -4.34 2.34
N GLY A 11 -10.23 -4.99 2.57
CA GLY A 11 -11.29 -4.47 3.44
C GLY A 11 -10.91 -4.32 4.92
N SER A 12 -9.76 -4.84 5.35
CA SER A 12 -9.25 -4.73 6.72
C SER A 12 -8.25 -3.58 6.90
N THR A 13 -7.60 -3.13 5.82
CA THR A 13 -6.47 -2.19 5.86
C THR A 13 -6.79 -0.90 6.61
N SER A 14 -7.93 -0.27 6.34
CA SER A 14 -8.30 0.99 6.99
C SER A 14 -8.43 0.84 8.50
N LYS A 15 -9.04 -0.26 8.97
CA LYS A 15 -9.22 -0.55 10.40
C LYS A 15 -7.89 -0.87 11.08
N VAL A 16 -6.93 -1.49 10.38
CA VAL A 16 -5.58 -1.73 10.92
C VAL A 16 -4.88 -0.40 11.19
N LEU A 17 -4.92 0.52 10.22
CA LEU A 17 -4.29 1.84 10.35
C LEU A 17 -4.95 2.69 11.43
N GLU A 18 -6.29 2.70 11.47
CA GLU A 18 -7.06 3.38 12.52
C GLU A 18 -6.69 2.87 13.92
N ARG A 19 -6.61 1.54 14.13
CA ARG A 19 -6.18 0.95 15.41
C ARG A 19 -4.75 1.33 15.81
N LYS A 20 -3.91 1.71 14.84
CA LYS A 20 -2.55 2.20 15.08
C LYS A 20 -2.49 3.73 15.25
N GLY A 21 -3.62 4.42 15.26
CA GLY A 21 -3.70 5.87 15.40
C GLY A 21 -3.25 6.62 14.14
N ILE A 22 -3.26 5.96 12.97
CA ILE A 22 -2.80 6.55 11.71
C ILE A 22 -4.00 7.07 10.94
N ALA A 23 -4.06 8.39 10.75
CA ALA A 23 -5.08 9.03 9.94
C ALA A 23 -4.70 8.98 8.45
N ILE A 24 -5.39 8.15 7.67
CA ILE A 24 -5.11 7.97 6.23
C ILE A 24 -5.14 9.29 5.45
N ARG A 25 -6.04 10.21 5.82
CA ARG A 25 -6.14 11.51 5.15
C ARG A 25 -4.85 12.32 5.31
N GLU A 26 -4.33 12.42 6.54
CA GLU A 26 -3.12 13.18 6.85
C GLU A 26 -1.91 12.56 6.14
N VAL A 27 -1.79 11.23 6.19
CA VAL A 27 -0.76 10.48 5.45
C VAL A 27 -0.77 10.83 3.96
N LEU A 28 -1.95 10.90 3.33
CA LEU A 28 -2.06 11.22 1.91
C LEU A 28 -1.74 12.70 1.62
N GLU A 29 -2.17 13.62 2.49
CA GLU A 29 -1.82 15.05 2.39
C GLU A 29 -0.31 15.28 2.50
N GLU A 30 0.37 14.49 3.34
CA GLU A 30 1.82 14.53 3.55
C GLU A 30 2.61 13.71 2.51
N ASN A 31 1.94 13.04 1.57
CA ASN A 31 2.53 12.12 0.60
C ASN A 31 3.34 10.96 1.24
N ASP A 32 2.91 10.50 2.41
CA ASP A 32 3.64 9.53 3.24
C ASP A 32 3.05 8.10 3.23
N SER A 33 2.46 7.70 2.10
CA SER A 33 1.77 6.41 1.97
C SER A 33 2.66 5.20 2.28
N TYR A 34 3.98 5.31 2.06
CA TYR A 34 4.95 4.24 2.35
C TYR A 34 4.92 3.81 3.82
N HIS A 35 5.03 4.75 4.76
CA HIS A 35 5.06 4.41 6.18
C HIS A 35 3.71 3.89 6.65
N ALA A 36 2.58 4.42 6.16
CA ALA A 36 1.28 3.85 6.47
C ALA A 36 1.14 2.41 5.97
N LEU A 37 1.49 2.13 4.72
CA LEU A 37 1.43 0.78 4.16
C LEU A 37 2.35 -0.20 4.90
N GLN A 38 3.52 0.26 5.36
CA GLN A 38 4.41 -0.54 6.20
C GLN A 38 3.72 -0.98 7.51
N GLN A 39 2.83 -0.15 8.05
CA GLN A 39 2.13 -0.44 9.31
C GLN A 39 1.00 -1.46 9.15
N CYS A 40 0.58 -1.81 7.95
CA CYS A 40 -0.48 -2.79 7.71
C CYS A 40 -0.02 -3.95 6.81
N ASP A 41 1.29 -4.20 6.71
CA ASP A 41 1.89 -5.19 5.81
C ASP A 41 1.43 -5.03 4.34
N GLY A 42 1.14 -3.79 3.95
CA GLY A 42 0.62 -3.44 2.63
C GLY A 42 1.68 -3.10 1.60
N LEU A 43 2.97 -3.22 1.91
CA LEU A 43 4.04 -2.97 0.95
C LEU A 43 4.27 -4.19 0.04
N VAL A 44 4.33 -3.94 -1.27
CA VAL A 44 4.73 -4.96 -2.26
C VAL A 44 6.21 -4.78 -2.55
N ILE A 45 7.04 -5.72 -2.09
CA ILE A 45 8.49 -5.73 -2.29
C ILE A 45 8.85 -6.82 -3.30
N THR A 46 9.40 -6.45 -4.45
CA THR A 46 9.83 -7.40 -5.50
C THR A 46 11.34 -7.51 -5.64
N GLY A 47 12.08 -6.51 -5.14
CA GLY A 47 13.49 -6.30 -5.51
C GLY A 47 13.64 -5.84 -6.98
N PRO A 48 14.88 -5.83 -7.51
CA PRO A 48 15.16 -5.42 -8.88
C PRO A 48 14.55 -6.40 -9.89
N THR A 49 13.66 -5.91 -10.76
CA THR A 49 12.97 -6.72 -11.78
C THR A 49 13.75 -6.85 -13.09
N GLY A 50 14.72 -5.96 -13.34
CA GLY A 50 15.51 -5.93 -14.57
C GLY A 50 14.77 -5.39 -15.81
N THR A 51 13.59 -4.78 -15.64
CA THR A 51 12.80 -4.20 -16.72
C THR A 51 11.93 -3.05 -16.23
N ASN A 52 11.40 -2.23 -17.14
CA ASN A 52 10.39 -1.21 -16.84
C ASN A 52 9.35 -1.17 -17.97
N VAL A 53 8.09 -1.46 -17.63
CA VAL A 53 6.94 -1.37 -18.54
C VAL A 53 5.80 -0.53 -17.95
N ASN A 54 6.15 0.42 -17.08
CA ASN A 54 5.23 1.24 -16.28
C ASN A 54 4.46 0.44 -15.21
N ASP A 55 3.35 1.01 -14.73
CA ASP A 55 2.56 0.53 -13.60
C ASP A 55 1.39 -0.38 -14.02
N VAL A 56 0.99 -1.27 -13.11
CA VAL A 56 -0.23 -2.06 -13.21
C VAL A 56 -1.05 -1.92 -11.92
N ALA A 57 -2.37 -1.80 -12.07
CA ALA A 57 -3.31 -1.87 -10.96
C ALA A 57 -4.30 -3.02 -11.20
N ALA A 58 -4.61 -3.77 -10.15
CA ALA A 58 -5.55 -4.88 -10.20
C ALA A 58 -6.54 -4.80 -9.02
N LEU A 59 -7.78 -5.22 -9.26
CA LEU A 59 -8.83 -5.32 -8.25
C LEU A 59 -9.43 -6.73 -8.31
N LEU A 60 -9.39 -7.44 -7.18
CA LEU A 60 -10.03 -8.75 -7.03
C LEU A 60 -11.30 -8.60 -6.19
N ILE A 61 -12.43 -9.02 -6.75
CA ILE A 61 -13.73 -9.05 -6.05
C ILE A 61 -14.12 -10.52 -5.88
N LYS A 62 -14.36 -10.93 -4.63
CA LYS A 62 -14.85 -12.28 -4.34
C LYS A 62 -16.32 -12.37 -4.78
N GLY A 63 -16.63 -13.36 -5.65
CA GLY A 63 -18.00 -13.71 -5.99
C GLY A 63 -18.74 -14.37 -4.82
N ASN A 64 -20.08 -14.32 -4.85
CA ASN A 64 -20.95 -14.99 -3.88
C ASN A 64 -20.94 -16.51 -4.04
#